data_AF-A0A497XPX5-F1
#
_entry.id   AF-A0A497XPX5-F1
#
_cell.length_a   1.000
_cell.length_b   1.000
_cell.length_c   1.000
_cell.angle_alpha   90.00
_cell.angle_beta   90.00
_cell.angle_gamma   90.00
#
_symmetry.space_group_name_H-M   'P 1'
#
loop_
_entity.id
_entity.type
_entity.pdbx_description
1 polymer ?
#
loop_
_entity_poly.entity_id
_entity_poly.type
_entity_poly.pdbx_seq_one_letter_code
_entity_poly.pdbx_strand_id
1 'polypeptide(L)'
;MSLVDAHTHLELLALRKVPFDSLSSVEELLSYLRNIREDFILAWGWDEKKLGRAPLREDLDSVDVPVLLLRMDAHVGVANSKLIEDMGLEEKGEFFDPDRGFLYETLLWGVVEKMKPKGRKMRDTLLKATQYAFKMGVIEVHDYVDSEVAGLYRELDTELPIRIVLMPYYENYMDVVQLFEGRAFKSLRLGWVKVFVDGSVGARTAYLSEPYEDKKGWRGNLLRGKEELVRIIGELEERRLRVSLHAVGDGAVEECLRAFEEVKPTLKYHRIEHAVLMSREQALRARDLNLLICVQPNFKPFFRETYLKALGKKRYRECVPISMLDSLGVDMVFGSDMMPFEPHYGLDYAKKILGEEKAKYYYGGWRKEGRYV
;
A
#
# COMPACT_ATOMS: atom_id res chain seq x y z
N MET A 1 -19.33 14.17 -3.92
CA MET A 1 -17.99 14.75 -3.85
C MET A 1 -17.05 13.81 -4.55
N SER A 2 -16.15 14.30 -5.40
CA SER A 2 -15.20 13.44 -6.11
C SER A 2 -13.91 13.33 -5.31
N LEU A 3 -13.47 12.11 -5.01
CA LEU A 3 -12.25 11.83 -4.26
C LEU A 3 -11.15 11.30 -5.20
N VAL A 4 -9.90 11.62 -4.88
CA VAL A 4 -8.71 11.01 -5.43
C VAL A 4 -8.05 10.21 -4.31
N ASP A 5 -7.78 8.94 -4.56
CA ASP A 5 -7.00 8.11 -3.66
C ASP A 5 -5.56 8.03 -4.20
N ALA A 6 -4.67 8.80 -3.60
CA ALA A 6 -3.32 8.98 -4.13
C ALA A 6 -2.36 7.82 -3.80
N HIS A 7 -2.82 6.73 -3.20
CA HIS A 7 -1.99 5.55 -2.90
C HIS A 7 -2.87 4.31 -2.76
N THR A 8 -2.87 3.41 -3.76
CA THR A 8 -3.69 2.19 -3.76
C THR A 8 -2.93 0.97 -4.28
N HIS A 9 -3.49 -0.20 -3.99
CA HIS A 9 -3.13 -1.50 -4.57
C HIS A 9 -4.42 -2.21 -5.03
N LEU A 10 -5.00 -1.79 -6.14
CA LEU A 10 -6.28 -2.32 -6.62
C LEU A 10 -6.19 -3.79 -7.06
N GLU A 11 -4.99 -4.31 -7.35
CA GLU A 11 -4.81 -5.76 -7.52
C GLU A 11 -5.23 -6.52 -6.25
N LEU A 12 -4.88 -6.03 -5.05
CA LEU A 12 -5.35 -6.61 -3.79
C LEU A 12 -6.87 -6.48 -3.65
N LEU A 13 -7.45 -5.36 -4.05
CA LEU A 13 -8.91 -5.21 -4.07
C LEU A 13 -9.58 -6.20 -5.03
N ALA A 14 -8.95 -6.46 -6.18
CA ALA A 14 -9.43 -7.42 -7.16
C ALA A 14 -9.44 -8.86 -6.61
N LEU A 15 -8.56 -9.15 -5.65
CA LEU A 15 -8.54 -10.41 -4.89
C LEU A 15 -9.58 -10.45 -3.76
N ARG A 16 -10.31 -9.37 -3.48
CA ARG A 16 -11.30 -9.31 -2.39
C ARG A 16 -12.59 -10.08 -2.75
N LYS A 17 -12.52 -11.41 -2.70
CA LYS A 17 -13.62 -12.34 -2.98
C LYS A 17 -14.49 -12.67 -1.76
N VAL A 18 -13.97 -12.40 -0.56
CA VAL A 18 -14.62 -12.68 0.72
C VAL A 18 -14.98 -11.35 1.38
N PRO A 19 -16.22 -11.19 1.89
CA PRO A 19 -16.66 -9.97 2.55
C PRO A 19 -16.16 -9.95 4.00
N PHE A 20 -14.85 -9.98 4.23
CA PHE A 20 -14.26 -10.03 5.57
C PHE A 20 -14.79 -8.96 6.52
N ASP A 21 -15.16 -7.79 6.00
CA ASP A 21 -15.73 -6.72 6.80
C ASP A 21 -17.11 -7.02 7.39
N SER A 22 -17.85 -7.96 6.81
CA SER A 22 -19.18 -8.40 7.23
C SER A 22 -19.14 -9.69 8.06
N LEU A 23 -17.96 -10.28 8.26
CA LEU A 23 -17.77 -11.52 9.01
C LEU A 23 -17.26 -11.19 10.42
N SER A 24 -17.84 -11.83 11.42
CA SER A 24 -17.58 -11.57 12.84
C SER A 24 -16.94 -12.74 13.58
N SER A 25 -16.75 -13.88 12.92
CA SER A 25 -16.07 -15.04 13.50
C SER A 25 -15.40 -15.92 12.44
N VAL A 26 -14.45 -16.76 12.86
CA VAL A 26 -13.86 -17.79 11.99
C VAL A 26 -14.93 -18.77 11.50
N GLU A 27 -15.94 -19.09 12.29
CA GLU A 27 -17.02 -19.99 11.91
C GLU A 27 -17.88 -19.41 10.77
N GLU A 28 -18.20 -18.11 10.82
CA GLU A 28 -18.89 -17.42 9.71
C GLU A 28 -18.04 -17.41 8.44
N LEU A 29 -16.72 -17.17 8.59
CA LEU A 29 -15.77 -17.26 7.50
C LEU A 29 -15.77 -18.66 6.87
N LEU A 30 -15.65 -19.72 7.65
CA LEU A 30 -15.66 -21.10 7.14
C LEU A 30 -16.97 -21.43 6.42
N SER A 31 -18.12 -20.98 6.96
CA SER A 31 -19.42 -21.15 6.31
C SER A 31 -19.46 -20.47 4.94
N TYR A 32 -18.92 -19.26 4.83
CA TYR A 32 -18.80 -18.56 3.55
C TYR A 32 -17.88 -19.29 2.57
N LEU A 33 -16.69 -19.70 3.02
CA LEU A 33 -15.68 -20.37 2.18
C LEU A 33 -16.19 -21.69 1.59
N ARG A 34 -16.93 -22.50 2.36
CA ARG A 34 -17.51 -23.77 1.88
C ARG A 34 -18.58 -23.58 0.80
N ASN A 35 -19.12 -22.37 0.63
CA ASN A 35 -20.08 -22.05 -0.42
C ASN A 35 -19.43 -21.54 -1.72
N ILE A 36 -18.11 -21.26 -1.70
CA ILE A 36 -17.39 -20.88 -2.92
C ILE A 36 -17.24 -22.11 -3.83
N ARG A 37 -17.41 -21.90 -5.13
CA ARG A 37 -17.31 -22.93 -6.18
C ARG A 37 -16.21 -22.52 -7.16
N GLU A 38 -14.96 -22.66 -6.73
CA GLU A 38 -13.75 -22.42 -7.52
C GLU A 38 -12.72 -23.51 -7.20
N ASP A 39 -11.76 -23.76 -8.11
CA ASP A 39 -10.72 -24.78 -7.93
C ASP A 39 -9.71 -24.44 -6.82
N PHE A 40 -9.65 -23.16 -6.42
CA PHE A 40 -8.89 -22.67 -5.28
C PHE A 40 -9.51 -21.36 -4.77
N ILE A 41 -9.16 -20.97 -3.54
CA ILE A 41 -9.59 -19.71 -2.94
C ILE A 41 -8.37 -18.87 -2.58
N LEU A 42 -8.26 -17.71 -3.23
CA LEU A 42 -7.34 -16.64 -2.88
C LEU A 42 -8.17 -15.42 -2.50
N ALA A 43 -8.04 -14.94 -1.27
CA ALA A 43 -8.77 -13.77 -0.80
C ALA A 43 -7.94 -12.91 0.15
N TRP A 44 -8.12 -11.59 0.08
CA TRP A 44 -7.44 -10.63 0.96
C TRP A 44 -8.42 -9.90 1.87
N GLY A 45 -8.01 -9.68 3.12
CA GLY A 45 -8.68 -8.73 4.03
C GLY A 45 -9.07 -9.26 5.40
N TRP A 46 -8.62 -10.44 5.83
CA TRP A 46 -8.97 -10.92 7.18
C TRP A 46 -8.29 -10.09 8.27
N ASP A 47 -8.99 -9.93 9.39
CA ASP A 47 -8.52 -9.23 10.59
C ASP A 47 -8.97 -10.05 11.82
N GLU A 48 -8.01 -10.48 12.63
CA GLU A 48 -8.28 -11.26 13.84
C GLU A 48 -9.17 -10.52 14.83
N LYS A 49 -9.18 -9.18 14.83
CA LYS A 49 -10.06 -8.40 15.71
C LYS A 49 -11.53 -8.52 15.30
N LYS A 50 -11.79 -8.58 13.99
CA LYS A 50 -13.14 -8.78 13.46
C LYS A 50 -13.60 -10.22 13.64
N LEU A 51 -12.71 -11.18 13.38
CA LEU A 51 -13.02 -12.61 13.46
C LEU A 51 -12.92 -13.19 14.88
N GLY A 52 -12.57 -12.37 15.88
CA GLY A 52 -12.33 -12.78 17.26
C GLY A 52 -11.00 -13.50 17.50
N ARG A 53 -10.45 -14.17 16.49
CA ARG A 53 -9.12 -14.78 16.46
C ARG A 53 -8.60 -14.88 15.02
N ALA A 54 -7.30 -15.15 14.87
CA ALA A 54 -6.76 -15.48 13.57
C ALA A 54 -7.31 -16.84 13.08
N PRO A 55 -7.68 -16.98 11.80
CA PRO A 55 -7.88 -18.29 11.19
C PRO A 55 -6.56 -19.06 11.14
N LEU A 56 -6.62 -20.39 11.28
CA LEU A 56 -5.48 -21.30 11.26
C LEU A 56 -5.65 -22.35 10.17
N ARG A 57 -4.55 -23.03 9.80
CA ARG A 57 -4.54 -24.18 8.87
C ARG A 57 -5.69 -25.16 9.14
N GLU A 58 -5.82 -25.61 10.38
CA GLU A 58 -6.80 -26.62 10.79
C GLU A 58 -8.25 -26.15 10.62
N ASP A 59 -8.53 -24.85 10.74
CA ASP A 59 -9.85 -24.29 10.43
C ASP A 59 -10.15 -24.46 8.93
N LEU A 60 -9.17 -24.08 8.10
CA LEU A 60 -9.29 -24.04 6.65
C LEU A 60 -9.22 -25.43 5.99
N ASP A 61 -8.74 -26.46 6.71
CA ASP A 61 -8.76 -27.85 6.26
C ASP A 61 -10.18 -28.40 6.08
N SER A 62 -11.18 -27.71 6.65
CA SER A 62 -12.60 -28.00 6.41
C SER A 62 -13.14 -27.51 5.05
N VAL A 63 -12.28 -26.94 4.21
CA VAL A 63 -12.59 -26.50 2.84
C VAL A 63 -11.95 -27.44 1.83
N ASP A 64 -12.72 -27.81 0.80
CA ASP A 64 -12.33 -28.92 -0.08
C ASP A 64 -11.21 -28.60 -1.09
N VAL A 65 -10.89 -27.32 -1.27
CA VAL A 65 -9.91 -26.83 -2.27
C VAL A 65 -8.72 -26.13 -1.60
N PRO A 66 -7.61 -25.88 -2.30
CA PRO A 66 -6.52 -25.05 -1.80
C PRO A 66 -7.00 -23.65 -1.41
N VAL A 67 -6.63 -23.19 -0.22
CA VAL A 67 -7.04 -21.88 0.32
C VAL A 67 -5.82 -21.09 0.76
N LEU A 68 -5.73 -19.83 0.31
CA LEU A 68 -4.85 -18.80 0.86
C LEU A 68 -5.66 -17.56 1.21
N LEU A 69 -5.66 -17.18 2.49
CA LEU A 69 -6.27 -15.93 2.95
C LEU A 69 -5.19 -14.95 3.40
N LEU A 70 -5.06 -13.82 2.72
CA LEU A 70 -4.15 -12.74 3.11
C LEU A 70 -4.78 -11.88 4.21
N ARG A 71 -3.99 -11.60 5.23
CA ARG A 71 -4.33 -10.64 6.27
C ARG A 71 -4.48 -9.27 5.64
N MET A 72 -5.28 -8.40 6.26
CA MET A 72 -5.50 -7.04 5.77
C MET A 72 -4.22 -6.26 5.50
N ASP A 73 -3.17 -6.44 6.31
CA ASP A 73 -1.87 -5.76 6.12
C ASP A 73 -0.97 -6.40 5.05
N ALA A 74 -1.43 -7.49 4.42
CA ALA A 74 -0.73 -8.24 3.38
C ALA A 74 0.68 -8.75 3.75
N HIS A 75 1.03 -8.79 5.04
CA HIS A 75 2.32 -9.33 5.52
C HIS A 75 2.22 -10.80 5.98
N VAL A 76 1.00 -11.29 6.21
CA VAL A 76 0.73 -12.66 6.66
C VAL A 76 -0.39 -13.25 5.80
N GLY A 77 -0.21 -14.49 5.35
CA GLY A 77 -1.29 -15.31 4.80
C GLY A 77 -1.49 -16.57 5.63
N VAL A 78 -2.71 -17.11 5.61
CA VAL A 78 -3.00 -18.44 6.16
C VAL A 78 -3.38 -19.40 5.04
N ALA A 79 -2.68 -20.53 4.97
CA ALA A 79 -2.88 -21.60 4.02
C ALA A 79 -3.46 -22.84 4.70
N ASN A 80 -4.31 -23.59 3.98
CA ASN A 80 -4.71 -24.93 4.41
C ASN A 80 -3.69 -26.00 3.98
N SER A 81 -3.84 -27.22 4.50
CA SER A 81 -2.92 -28.34 4.25
C SER A 81 -2.81 -28.68 2.76
N LYS A 82 -3.92 -28.58 2.01
CA LYS A 82 -3.93 -28.83 0.55
C LYS A 82 -3.02 -27.87 -0.21
N LEU A 83 -3.12 -26.57 0.08
CA LEU A 83 -2.24 -25.58 -0.56
C LEU A 83 -0.77 -25.79 -0.18
N ILE A 84 -0.52 -26.13 1.08
CA ILE A 84 0.84 -26.42 1.58
C ILE A 84 1.46 -27.58 0.80
N GLU A 85 0.70 -28.67 0.61
CA GLU A 85 1.10 -29.84 -0.18
C GLU A 85 1.31 -29.49 -1.66
N ASP A 86 0.36 -28.82 -2.30
CA ASP A 86 0.44 -28.42 -3.71
C ASP A 86 1.65 -27.53 -4.02
N MET A 87 2.06 -26.70 -3.05
CA MET A 87 3.19 -25.78 -3.17
C MET A 87 4.52 -26.40 -2.75
N GLY A 88 4.53 -27.63 -2.22
CA GLY A 88 5.73 -28.31 -1.72
C GLY A 88 6.38 -27.58 -0.53
N LEU A 89 5.56 -27.03 0.37
CA LEU A 89 6.04 -26.29 1.54
C LEU A 89 6.27 -27.25 2.72
N GLU A 90 7.52 -27.63 2.96
CA GLU A 90 7.84 -28.70 3.92
C GLU A 90 8.51 -28.19 5.21
N GLU A 91 9.41 -27.22 5.12
CA GLU A 91 10.28 -26.84 6.24
C GLU A 91 9.83 -25.57 6.95
N LYS A 92 9.61 -25.68 8.27
CA LYS A 92 9.42 -24.54 9.17
C LYS A 92 10.62 -23.60 9.10
N GLY A 93 10.37 -22.31 8.94
CA GLY A 93 11.41 -21.32 8.81
C GLY A 93 10.96 -19.92 9.20
N GLU A 94 11.82 -18.93 8.97
CA GLU A 94 11.53 -17.52 9.23
C GLU A 94 10.23 -17.06 8.53
N PHE A 95 10.00 -17.55 7.30
CA PHE A 95 8.88 -17.16 6.46
C PHE A 95 7.73 -18.16 6.42
N PHE A 96 7.81 -19.26 7.19
CA PHE A 96 6.77 -20.30 7.19
C PHE A 96 6.57 -20.94 8.57
N ASP A 97 5.31 -20.94 9.02
CA ASP A 97 4.86 -21.71 10.18
C ASP A 97 3.85 -22.78 9.72
N PRO A 98 4.28 -24.05 9.52
CA PRO A 98 3.42 -25.13 9.04
C PRO A 98 2.33 -25.52 10.04
N ASP A 99 2.54 -25.29 11.34
CA ASP A 99 1.58 -25.67 12.39
C ASP A 99 0.33 -24.77 12.30
N ARG A 100 0.55 -23.47 12.12
CA ARG A 100 -0.52 -22.48 11.96
C ARG A 100 -0.96 -22.30 10.51
N GLY A 101 -0.16 -22.77 9.55
CA GLY A 101 -0.33 -22.52 8.13
C GLY A 101 0.03 -21.09 7.73
N PHE A 102 0.85 -20.40 8.52
CA PHE A 102 1.19 -18.99 8.23
C PHE A 102 2.36 -18.89 7.26
N LEU A 103 2.15 -18.10 6.20
CA LEU A 103 3.18 -17.69 5.26
C LEU A 103 3.45 -16.20 5.48
N TYR A 104 4.73 -15.82 5.48
CA TYR A 104 5.16 -14.45 5.74
C TYR A 104 5.94 -13.88 4.55
N GLU A 105 5.80 -12.57 4.34
CA GLU A 105 6.64 -11.76 3.46
C GLU A 105 6.92 -12.40 2.09
N THR A 106 8.18 -12.68 1.74
CA THR A 106 8.60 -13.16 0.42
C THR A 106 7.98 -14.51 0.06
N LEU A 107 7.82 -15.42 1.02
CA LEU A 107 7.18 -16.71 0.77
C LEU A 107 5.70 -16.53 0.44
N LEU A 108 5.00 -15.70 1.21
CA LEU A 108 3.60 -15.37 0.97
C LEU A 108 3.42 -14.84 -0.45
N TRP A 109 4.21 -13.85 -0.86
CA TRP A 109 4.09 -13.23 -2.19
C TRP A 109 4.46 -14.20 -3.32
N GLY A 110 5.42 -15.10 -3.09
CA GLY A 110 5.72 -16.17 -4.05
C GLY A 110 4.55 -17.12 -4.28
N VAL A 111 3.77 -17.44 -3.24
CA VAL A 111 2.56 -18.25 -3.38
C VAL A 111 1.40 -17.46 -3.99
N VAL A 112 1.22 -16.20 -3.59
CA VAL A 112 0.21 -15.30 -4.20
C VAL A 112 0.42 -15.18 -5.70
N GLU A 113 1.66 -14.99 -6.17
CA GLU A 113 1.97 -14.87 -7.60
C GLU A 113 1.63 -16.14 -8.40
N LYS A 114 1.79 -17.31 -7.80
CA LYS A 114 1.39 -18.60 -8.41
C LYS A 114 -0.13 -18.77 -8.46
N MET A 115 -0.84 -18.27 -7.45
CA MET A 115 -2.28 -18.46 -7.29
C MET A 115 -3.12 -17.36 -7.94
N LYS A 116 -2.60 -16.15 -8.11
CA LYS A 116 -3.41 -15.01 -8.56
C LYS A 116 -4.03 -15.30 -9.93
N PRO A 117 -5.28 -14.88 -10.18
CA PRO A 117 -5.84 -14.92 -11.53
C PRO A 117 -4.90 -14.26 -12.54
N LYS A 118 -4.86 -14.77 -13.77
CA LYS A 118 -4.07 -14.18 -14.88
C LYS A 118 -4.94 -13.87 -16.09
N GLY A 119 -4.43 -13.04 -16.99
CA GLY A 119 -5.10 -12.68 -18.24
C GLY A 119 -6.53 -12.16 -18.04
N ARG A 120 -7.49 -12.66 -18.82
CA ARG A 120 -8.89 -12.18 -18.81
C ARG A 120 -9.55 -12.25 -17.44
N LYS A 121 -9.27 -13.28 -16.62
CA LYS A 121 -9.87 -13.38 -15.27
C LYS A 121 -9.41 -12.23 -14.37
N MET A 122 -8.12 -11.89 -14.39
CA MET A 122 -7.57 -10.76 -13.63
C MET A 122 -8.08 -9.42 -14.17
N ARG A 123 -8.13 -9.26 -15.50
CA ARG A 123 -8.69 -8.08 -16.16
C ARG A 123 -10.11 -7.79 -15.65
N ASP A 124 -10.97 -8.80 -15.63
CA ASP A 124 -12.37 -8.64 -15.24
C ASP A 124 -12.50 -8.33 -13.73
N THR A 125 -11.63 -8.88 -12.88
CA THR A 125 -11.60 -8.54 -11.45
C THR A 125 -11.06 -7.14 -11.18
N LEU A 126 -10.05 -6.68 -11.92
CA LEU A 126 -9.57 -5.29 -11.86
C LEU A 126 -10.67 -4.31 -12.29
N LEU A 127 -11.43 -4.60 -13.35
CA LEU A 127 -12.58 -3.77 -13.73
C LEU A 127 -13.61 -3.68 -12.59
N LYS A 128 -13.93 -4.80 -11.92
CA LYS A 128 -14.82 -4.78 -10.75
C LYS A 128 -14.25 -3.96 -9.59
N ALA A 129 -12.94 -4.04 -9.32
CA ALA A 129 -12.27 -3.23 -8.30
C ALA A 129 -12.40 -1.72 -8.59
N THR A 130 -12.20 -1.31 -9.86
CA THR A 130 -12.36 0.10 -10.26
C THR A 130 -13.81 0.57 -10.22
N GLN A 131 -14.78 -0.30 -10.53
CA GLN A 131 -16.20 -0.02 -10.33
C GLN A 131 -16.57 0.12 -8.84
N TYR A 132 -15.94 -0.66 -7.96
CA TYR A 132 -16.10 -0.51 -6.52
C TYR A 132 -15.56 0.84 -6.04
N ALA A 133 -14.36 1.22 -6.47
CA ALA A 133 -13.79 2.55 -6.22
C ALA A 133 -14.73 3.68 -6.66
N PHE A 134 -15.29 3.58 -7.86
CA PHE A 134 -16.26 4.53 -8.38
C PHE A 134 -17.52 4.63 -7.51
N LYS A 135 -18.07 3.49 -7.07
CA LYS A 135 -19.22 3.46 -6.15
C LYS A 135 -18.92 4.12 -4.81
N MET A 136 -17.66 4.10 -4.37
CA MET A 136 -17.17 4.79 -3.19
C MET A 136 -16.86 6.28 -3.45
N GLY A 137 -17.26 6.85 -4.59
CA GLY A 137 -17.06 8.27 -4.91
C GLY A 137 -15.63 8.64 -5.33
N VAL A 138 -14.76 7.65 -5.54
CA VAL A 138 -13.41 7.84 -6.07
C VAL A 138 -13.49 8.04 -7.57
N ILE A 139 -12.81 9.05 -8.09
CA ILE A 139 -12.75 9.35 -9.53
C ILE A 139 -11.36 9.12 -10.14
N GLU A 140 -10.36 8.95 -9.28
CA GLU A 140 -8.98 8.69 -9.67
C GLU A 140 -8.26 7.95 -8.55
N VAL A 141 -7.41 7.01 -8.94
CA VAL A 141 -6.49 6.32 -8.02
C VAL A 141 -5.05 6.44 -8.54
N HIS A 142 -4.09 6.39 -7.63
CA HIS A 142 -2.68 6.17 -7.97
C HIS A 142 -2.32 4.75 -7.55
N ASP A 143 -2.21 3.88 -8.54
CA ASP A 143 -2.15 2.44 -8.31
C ASP A 143 -0.76 1.90 -8.59
N TYR A 144 -0.18 1.21 -7.61
CA TYR A 144 1.14 0.59 -7.76
C TYR A 144 1.03 -0.74 -8.50
N VAL A 145 1.75 -0.85 -9.61
CA VAL A 145 1.56 -1.91 -10.59
C VAL A 145 2.88 -2.48 -11.09
N ASP A 146 2.84 -3.77 -11.42
CA ASP A 146 3.82 -4.37 -12.33
C ASP A 146 3.40 -4.16 -13.80
N SER A 147 4.21 -4.68 -14.72
CA SER A 147 3.94 -4.59 -16.17
C SER A 147 2.75 -5.43 -16.63
N GLU A 148 2.42 -6.53 -15.94
CA GLU A 148 1.24 -7.35 -16.26
C GLU A 148 -0.03 -6.57 -15.97
N VAL A 149 -0.19 -6.06 -14.74
CA VAL A 149 -1.37 -5.28 -14.31
C VAL A 149 -1.49 -4.00 -15.12
N ALA A 150 -0.39 -3.30 -15.41
CA ALA A 150 -0.39 -2.14 -16.29
C ALA A 150 -0.91 -2.48 -17.71
N GLY A 151 -0.51 -3.63 -18.25
CA GLY A 151 -1.02 -4.14 -19.52
C GLY A 151 -2.52 -4.41 -19.50
N LEU A 152 -3.05 -4.96 -18.41
CA LEU A 152 -4.49 -5.19 -18.24
C LEU A 152 -5.28 -3.88 -18.15
N TYR A 153 -4.75 -2.87 -17.43
CA TYR A 153 -5.36 -1.54 -17.42
C TYR A 153 -5.37 -0.91 -18.81
N ARG A 154 -4.30 -1.08 -19.58
CA ARG A 154 -4.23 -0.62 -20.98
C ARG A 154 -5.36 -1.19 -21.84
N GLU A 155 -5.70 -2.46 -21.65
CA GLU A 155 -6.83 -3.10 -22.34
C GLU A 155 -8.19 -2.59 -21.87
N LEU A 156 -8.27 -2.07 -20.64
CA LEU A 156 -9.49 -1.55 -20.02
C LEU A 156 -9.68 -0.04 -20.21
N ASP A 157 -8.72 0.69 -20.78
CA ASP A 157 -8.66 2.16 -20.79
C ASP A 157 -9.99 2.86 -21.10
N THR A 158 -10.74 2.37 -22.08
CA THR A 158 -12.02 2.95 -22.50
C THR A 158 -13.22 2.54 -21.63
N GLU A 159 -13.10 1.42 -20.91
CA GLU A 159 -14.10 0.81 -20.02
C GLU A 159 -13.98 1.29 -18.56
N LEU A 160 -12.82 1.83 -18.17
CA LEU A 160 -12.57 2.27 -16.79
C LEU A 160 -13.54 3.41 -16.37
N PRO A 161 -14.23 3.27 -15.22
CA PRO A 161 -15.13 4.31 -14.71
C PRO A 161 -14.39 5.43 -13.96
N ILE A 162 -13.09 5.25 -13.70
CA ILE A 162 -12.20 6.16 -12.98
C ILE A 162 -10.90 6.34 -13.75
N ARG A 163 -10.15 7.39 -13.43
CA ARG A 163 -8.78 7.55 -13.92
C ARG A 163 -7.81 6.74 -13.07
N ILE A 164 -6.73 6.28 -13.67
CA ILE A 164 -5.68 5.53 -12.99
C ILE A 164 -4.32 6.14 -13.35
N VAL A 165 -3.63 6.62 -12.32
CA VAL A 165 -2.22 6.98 -12.42
C VAL A 165 -1.41 5.71 -12.11
N LEU A 166 -0.77 5.14 -13.11
CA LEU A 166 0.05 3.93 -12.98
C LEU A 166 1.38 4.30 -12.32
N MET A 167 1.67 3.66 -11.19
CA MET A 167 2.85 3.88 -10.36
C MET A 167 3.76 2.65 -10.44
N PRO A 168 4.58 2.48 -11.49
CA PRO A 168 5.35 1.27 -11.69
C PRO A 168 6.41 1.04 -10.62
N TYR A 169 6.68 -0.21 -10.27
CA TYR A 169 7.81 -0.57 -9.41
C TYR A 169 9.15 -0.37 -10.12
N TYR A 170 10.18 0.07 -9.40
CA TYR A 170 11.51 0.34 -9.96
C TYR A 170 12.17 -0.89 -10.59
N GLU A 171 11.81 -2.09 -10.17
CA GLU A 171 12.36 -3.34 -10.71
C GLU A 171 11.94 -3.59 -12.18
N ASN A 172 10.80 -3.06 -12.63
CA ASN A 172 10.26 -3.29 -13.97
C ASN A 172 9.62 -2.05 -14.61
N TYR A 173 9.99 -0.84 -14.17
CA TYR A 173 9.31 0.37 -14.58
C TYR A 173 9.37 0.66 -16.07
N MET A 174 10.46 0.27 -16.74
CA MET A 174 10.65 0.52 -18.17
C MET A 174 9.59 -0.19 -19.02
N ASP A 175 9.17 -1.39 -18.63
CA ASP A 175 8.12 -2.13 -19.34
C ASP A 175 6.78 -1.37 -19.28
N VAL A 176 6.48 -0.71 -18.16
CA VAL A 176 5.28 0.11 -17.99
C VAL A 176 5.42 1.44 -18.74
N VAL A 177 6.58 2.08 -18.70
CA VAL A 177 6.86 3.33 -19.43
C VAL A 177 6.64 3.14 -20.93
N GLN A 178 7.12 2.02 -21.49
CA GLN A 178 6.97 1.68 -22.91
C GLN A 178 5.50 1.56 -23.35
N LEU A 179 4.56 1.27 -22.44
CA LEU A 179 3.13 1.23 -22.77
C LEU A 179 2.58 2.60 -23.17
N PHE A 180 3.23 3.70 -22.77
CA PHE A 180 2.83 5.08 -23.03
C PHE A 180 3.56 5.73 -24.21
N GLU A 181 4.57 5.08 -24.79
CA GLU A 181 5.34 5.65 -25.89
C GLU A 181 4.45 5.87 -27.13
N GLY A 182 4.36 7.14 -27.57
CA GLY A 182 3.59 7.52 -28.75
C GLY A 182 2.07 7.38 -28.62
N ARG A 183 1.54 7.13 -27.41
CA ARG A 183 0.12 6.87 -27.20
C ARG A 183 -0.45 7.63 -26.01
N ALA A 184 -1.58 8.30 -26.23
CA ALA A 184 -2.41 8.85 -25.17
C ALA A 184 -3.53 7.86 -24.80
N PHE A 185 -3.90 7.86 -23.53
CA PHE A 185 -4.97 7.04 -22.98
C PHE A 185 -6.08 7.93 -22.44
N LYS A 186 -7.33 7.43 -22.46
CA LYS A 186 -8.50 8.16 -21.97
C LYS A 186 -8.48 8.29 -20.45
N SER A 187 -8.15 7.19 -19.78
CA SER A 187 -8.29 7.02 -18.33
C SER A 187 -6.96 6.78 -17.64
N LEU A 188 -5.89 6.44 -18.39
CA LEU A 188 -4.58 6.14 -17.82
C LEU A 188 -3.59 7.30 -17.92
N ARG A 189 -2.75 7.44 -16.90
CA ARG A 189 -1.55 8.29 -16.88
C ARG A 189 -0.38 7.54 -16.30
N LEU A 190 0.82 7.89 -16.74
CA LEU A 190 2.05 7.44 -16.09
C LEU A 190 2.38 8.36 -14.92
N GLY A 191 2.59 7.79 -13.74
CA GLY A 191 2.89 8.51 -12.50
C GLY A 191 4.36 8.46 -12.10
N TRP A 192 4.60 8.11 -10.84
CA TRP A 192 5.92 8.02 -10.24
C TRP A 192 6.40 6.57 -10.22
N VAL A 193 7.71 6.38 -10.28
CA VAL A 193 8.34 5.07 -10.09
C VAL A 193 8.49 4.79 -8.60
N LYS A 194 7.92 3.68 -8.13
CA LYS A 194 7.90 3.26 -6.72
C LYS A 194 9.19 2.56 -6.34
N VAL A 195 9.74 2.96 -5.19
CA VAL A 195 10.93 2.36 -4.57
C VAL A 195 10.66 2.14 -3.09
N PHE A 196 11.06 0.98 -2.56
CA PHE A 196 10.98 0.68 -1.14
C PHE A 196 12.26 1.06 -0.38
N VAL A 197 12.13 1.86 0.67
CA VAL A 197 13.25 2.30 1.52
C VAL A 197 13.25 1.55 2.86
N ASP A 198 12.07 1.30 3.42
CA ASP A 198 11.88 0.50 4.64
C ASP A 198 10.60 -0.35 4.59
N GLY A 199 10.26 -0.98 5.72
CA GLY A 199 9.05 -1.80 5.86
C GLY A 199 7.88 -1.06 6.52
N SER A 200 7.21 -1.72 7.48
CA SER A 200 6.00 -1.20 8.15
C SER A 200 6.15 -1.15 9.67
N VAL A 201 5.41 -0.27 10.34
CA VAL A 201 5.36 -0.23 11.82
C VAL A 201 4.75 -1.52 12.37
N GLY A 202 3.76 -2.09 11.67
CA GLY A 202 3.07 -3.32 12.06
C GLY A 202 4.03 -4.50 12.19
N ALA A 203 4.87 -4.74 11.20
CA ALA A 203 5.87 -5.81 11.21
C ALA A 203 7.15 -5.47 12.01
N ARG A 204 7.24 -4.25 12.59
CA ARG A 204 8.47 -3.70 13.17
C ARG A 204 9.63 -3.64 12.16
N THR A 205 9.35 -3.40 10.88
CA THR A 205 10.36 -3.36 9.81
C THR A 205 10.58 -1.96 9.26
N ALA A 206 9.74 -0.97 9.61
CA ALA A 206 10.00 0.44 9.32
C ALA A 206 11.28 0.91 10.04
N TYR A 207 12.12 1.68 9.35
CA TYR A 207 13.43 2.06 9.85
C TYR A 207 13.36 3.34 10.68
N LEU A 208 13.56 3.21 11.99
CA LEU A 208 13.39 4.27 12.99
C LEU A 208 14.74 4.89 13.41
N SER A 209 14.72 6.17 13.79
CA SER A 209 15.87 6.81 14.43
C SER A 209 16.17 6.23 15.81
N GLU A 210 15.13 5.80 16.51
CA GLU A 210 15.19 5.24 17.87
C GLU A 210 14.54 3.84 17.91
N PRO A 211 15.00 2.93 18.79
CA PRO A 211 14.44 1.57 18.86
C PRO A 211 12.92 1.53 19.06
N TYR A 212 12.28 0.46 18.59
CA TYR A 212 10.88 0.16 18.88
C TYR A 212 10.64 0.02 20.38
N GLU A 213 9.49 0.47 20.86
CA GLU A 213 9.11 0.44 22.27
C GLU A 213 9.03 -1.00 22.80
N ASP A 214 8.45 -1.91 22.01
CA ASP A 214 8.24 -3.31 22.37
C ASP A 214 9.34 -4.26 21.89
N LYS A 215 10.42 -3.73 21.28
CA LYS A 215 11.54 -4.53 20.77
C LYS A 215 12.87 -3.80 20.99
N LYS A 216 13.46 -4.00 22.17
CA LYS A 216 14.68 -3.33 22.64
C LYS A 216 15.84 -3.49 21.64
N GLY A 217 16.50 -2.37 21.31
CA GLY A 217 17.66 -2.34 20.43
C GLY A 217 17.35 -2.53 18.94
N TRP A 218 16.11 -2.84 18.58
CA TRP A 218 15.70 -3.04 17.20
C TRP A 218 15.14 -1.75 16.60
N ARG A 219 15.64 -1.36 15.42
CA ARG A 219 15.27 -0.12 14.73
C ARG A 219 14.58 -0.36 13.38
N GLY A 220 14.23 -1.61 13.06
CA GLY A 220 13.69 -1.98 11.76
C GLY A 220 14.76 -2.18 10.69
N ASN A 221 14.33 -2.27 9.44
CA ASN A 221 15.17 -2.62 8.29
C ASN A 221 15.28 -1.44 7.33
N LEU A 222 16.51 -1.01 7.08
CA LEU A 222 16.80 -0.12 5.96
C LEU A 222 17.04 -0.98 4.72
N LEU A 223 16.10 -0.97 3.79
CA LEU A 223 16.18 -1.77 2.56
C LEU A 223 17.11 -1.12 1.54
N ARG A 224 17.04 0.22 1.42
CA ARG A 224 17.87 1.01 0.50
C ARG A 224 18.37 2.26 1.22
N GLY A 225 19.69 2.39 1.36
CA GLY A 225 20.32 3.56 1.99
C GLY A 225 20.55 4.72 1.04
N LYS A 226 21.01 5.86 1.59
CA LYS A 226 21.27 7.09 0.84
C LYS A 226 22.03 6.87 -0.47
N GLU A 227 23.16 6.15 -0.47
CA GLU A 227 24.02 6.00 -1.66
C GLU A 227 23.30 5.30 -2.82
N GLU A 228 22.41 4.36 -2.50
CA GLU A 228 21.59 3.69 -3.50
C GLU A 228 20.46 4.59 -4.00
N LEU A 229 19.80 5.31 -3.09
CA LEU A 229 18.76 6.29 -3.45
C LEU A 229 19.31 7.40 -4.35
N VAL A 230 20.53 7.90 -4.10
CA VAL A 230 21.20 8.89 -4.97
C VAL A 230 21.31 8.37 -6.40
N ARG A 231 21.73 7.11 -6.59
CA ARG A 231 21.82 6.49 -7.92
C ARG A 231 20.46 6.37 -8.59
N ILE A 232 19.46 5.87 -7.87
CA ILE A 232 18.10 5.65 -8.39
C ILE A 232 17.46 6.98 -8.80
N ILE A 233 17.52 8.00 -7.92
CA ILE A 233 16.94 9.31 -8.21
C ILE A 233 17.65 9.94 -9.42
N GLY A 234 18.97 9.86 -9.50
CA GLY A 234 19.73 10.35 -10.65
C GLY A 234 19.34 9.66 -11.97
N GLU A 235 19.23 8.33 -11.97
CA GLU A 235 18.82 7.54 -13.15
C GLU A 235 17.42 7.93 -13.65
N LEU A 236 16.46 8.09 -12.73
CA LEU A 236 15.09 8.47 -13.05
C LEU A 236 15.00 9.91 -13.53
N GLU A 237 15.78 10.83 -12.94
CA GLU A 237 15.85 12.23 -13.35
C GLU A 237 16.34 12.38 -14.80
N GLU A 238 17.39 11.64 -15.19
CA GLU A 238 17.89 11.59 -16.57
C GLU A 238 16.80 11.17 -17.57
N ARG A 239 15.88 10.31 -17.14
CA ARG A 239 14.72 9.82 -17.91
C ARG A 239 13.49 10.70 -17.78
N ARG A 240 13.57 11.81 -17.06
CA ARG A 240 12.45 12.71 -16.75
C ARG A 240 11.30 12.01 -15.99
N LEU A 241 11.62 11.03 -15.16
CA LEU A 241 10.67 10.30 -14.32
C LEU A 241 10.81 10.74 -12.87
N ARG A 242 9.67 10.84 -12.18
CA ARG A 242 9.65 11.12 -10.73
C ARG A 242 9.71 9.82 -9.95
N VAL A 243 10.27 9.89 -8.74
CA VAL A 243 10.33 8.77 -7.79
C VAL A 243 9.30 8.94 -6.68
N SER A 244 8.71 7.83 -6.25
CA SER A 244 7.86 7.68 -5.07
C SER A 244 8.56 6.72 -4.11
N LEU A 245 9.05 7.26 -2.98
CA LEU A 245 9.82 6.53 -1.99
C LEU A 245 8.93 6.08 -0.84
N HIS A 246 8.77 4.77 -0.63
CA HIS A 246 8.15 4.22 0.57
C HIS A 246 9.07 4.39 1.76
N ALA A 247 8.74 5.34 2.64
CA ALA A 247 9.50 5.65 3.83
C ALA A 247 8.53 5.88 5.01
N VAL A 248 8.37 4.86 5.84
CA VAL A 248 7.42 4.85 6.95
C VAL A 248 8.05 5.42 8.23
N GLY A 249 9.26 4.97 8.55
CA GLY A 249 10.01 5.40 9.72
C GLY A 249 10.75 6.72 9.49
N ASP A 250 11.02 7.45 10.57
CA ASP A 250 11.74 8.72 10.53
C ASP A 250 13.21 8.54 10.15
N GLY A 251 13.80 7.37 10.41
CA GLY A 251 15.14 7.01 9.91
C GLY A 251 15.15 6.82 8.38
N ALA A 252 14.11 6.19 7.82
CA ALA A 252 13.98 6.03 6.37
C ALA A 252 13.74 7.38 5.66
N VAL A 253 12.91 8.23 6.24
CA VAL A 253 12.68 9.61 5.77
C VAL A 253 14.00 10.39 5.74
N GLU A 254 14.86 10.23 6.75
CA GLU A 254 16.16 10.90 6.78
C GLU A 254 17.05 10.51 5.59
N GLU A 255 17.14 9.22 5.29
CA GLU A 255 17.92 8.72 4.14
C GLU A 255 17.38 9.25 2.82
N CYS A 256 16.06 9.36 2.68
CA CYS A 256 15.42 9.97 1.50
C CYS A 256 15.84 11.44 1.35
N LEU A 257 15.74 12.24 2.42
CA LEU A 257 16.07 13.67 2.38
C LEU A 257 17.54 13.90 2.05
N ARG A 258 18.45 13.14 2.67
CA ARG A 258 19.89 13.21 2.39
C ARG A 258 20.20 12.87 0.93
N ALA A 259 19.47 11.93 0.32
CA ALA A 259 19.64 11.60 -1.09
C ALA A 259 19.16 12.74 -2.01
N PHE A 260 18.01 13.35 -1.73
CA PHE A 260 17.51 14.50 -2.50
C PHE A 260 18.39 15.74 -2.39
N GLU A 261 18.95 16.01 -1.21
CA GLU A 261 19.88 17.12 -0.98
C GLU A 261 21.19 16.96 -1.76
N GLU A 262 21.61 15.73 -2.01
CA GLU A 262 22.80 15.42 -2.81
C GLU A 262 22.51 15.50 -4.31
N VAL A 263 21.44 14.83 -4.77
CA VAL A 263 21.10 14.78 -6.20
C VAL A 263 20.63 16.13 -6.71
N LYS A 264 19.84 16.87 -5.91
CA LYS A 264 19.20 18.15 -6.28
C LYS A 264 18.46 18.06 -7.63
N PRO A 265 17.47 17.16 -7.77
CA PRO A 265 16.77 16.96 -9.02
C PRO A 265 16.05 18.23 -9.49
N THR A 266 15.95 18.40 -10.80
CA THR A 266 15.25 19.52 -11.42
C THR A 266 13.74 19.28 -11.49
N LEU A 267 13.32 18.01 -11.59
CA LEU A 267 11.92 17.66 -11.42
C LEU A 267 11.48 17.91 -9.99
N LYS A 268 10.39 18.65 -9.85
CA LYS A 268 9.72 18.88 -8.57
C LYS A 268 8.69 17.80 -8.28
N TYR A 269 8.28 17.71 -7.03
CA TYR A 269 7.19 16.87 -6.55
C TYR A 269 7.50 15.38 -6.69
N HIS A 270 8.75 14.97 -6.47
CA HIS A 270 9.03 13.60 -6.05
C HIS A 270 8.26 13.31 -4.75
N ARG A 271 7.91 12.05 -4.53
CA ARG A 271 7.04 11.69 -3.42
C ARG A 271 7.78 10.91 -2.33
N ILE A 272 7.43 11.21 -1.09
CA ILE A 272 7.64 10.30 0.04
C ILE A 272 6.26 9.76 0.42
N GLU A 273 6.14 8.44 0.43
CA GLU A 273 4.93 7.73 0.80
C GLU A 273 4.91 7.42 2.29
N HIS A 274 3.72 7.50 2.85
CA HIS A 274 3.38 7.25 4.26
C HIS A 274 3.90 8.31 5.22
N ALA A 275 5.22 8.45 5.36
CA ALA A 275 5.85 9.33 6.34
C ALA A 275 5.18 9.24 7.71
N VAL A 276 4.90 8.02 8.18
CA VAL A 276 4.16 7.77 9.43
C VAL A 276 4.86 8.45 10.59
N LEU A 277 6.18 8.45 10.59
CA LEU A 277 6.99 9.29 11.46
C LEU A 277 7.81 10.26 10.61
N MET A 278 7.66 11.55 10.91
CA MET A 278 8.43 12.62 10.29
C MET A 278 8.57 13.76 11.31
N SER A 279 9.80 14.18 11.56
CA SER A 279 10.05 15.31 12.46
C SER A 279 9.72 16.64 11.79
N ARG A 280 9.57 17.70 12.61
CA ARG A 280 9.37 19.07 12.10
C ARG A 280 10.52 19.53 11.19
N GLU A 281 11.74 19.16 11.53
CA GLU A 281 12.94 19.50 10.76
C GLU A 281 12.95 18.78 9.41
N GLN A 282 12.63 17.49 9.40
CA GLN A 282 12.49 16.70 8.18
C GLN A 282 11.39 17.25 7.27
N ALA A 283 10.26 17.66 7.84
CA ALA A 283 9.17 18.27 7.10
C ALA A 283 9.56 19.61 6.44
N LEU A 284 10.33 20.46 7.14
CA LEU A 284 10.86 21.71 6.57
C LEU A 284 11.82 21.43 5.40
N ARG A 285 12.74 20.47 5.57
CA ARG A 285 13.65 20.03 4.50
C ARG A 285 12.87 19.49 3.29
N ALA A 286 11.86 18.64 3.53
CA ALA A 286 11.01 18.12 2.47
C ALA A 286 10.31 19.21 1.66
N ARG A 287 9.77 20.23 2.36
CA ARG A 287 9.16 21.41 1.71
C ARG A 287 10.17 22.17 0.86
N ASP A 288 11.34 22.46 1.41
CA ASP A 288 12.37 23.25 0.71
C ASP A 288 12.91 22.48 -0.53
N LEU A 289 12.91 21.15 -0.47
CA LEU A 289 13.21 20.24 -1.58
C LEU A 289 12.04 20.06 -2.57
N ASN A 290 10.89 20.71 -2.36
CA ASN A 290 9.67 20.58 -3.18
C ASN A 290 9.19 19.11 -3.28
N LEU A 291 9.30 18.35 -2.19
CA LEU A 291 8.77 16.99 -2.10
C LEU A 291 7.27 17.02 -1.77
N LEU A 292 6.53 16.09 -2.36
CA LEU A 292 5.13 15.84 -2.07
C LEU A 292 5.03 14.69 -1.05
N ILE A 293 4.35 14.91 0.07
CA ILE A 293 4.17 13.86 1.07
C ILE A 293 2.81 13.19 0.89
N CYS A 294 2.79 11.91 0.52
CA CYS A 294 1.56 11.15 0.49
C CYS A 294 1.32 10.48 1.84
N VAL A 295 0.22 10.83 2.50
CA VAL A 295 -0.11 10.34 3.84
C VAL A 295 -1.40 9.53 3.81
N GLN A 296 -1.53 8.54 4.68
CA GLN A 296 -2.76 7.77 4.89
C GLN A 296 -3.39 8.13 6.25
N PRO A 297 -4.32 9.11 6.30
CA PRO A 297 -4.96 9.52 7.55
C PRO A 297 -5.64 8.38 8.30
N ASN A 298 -6.15 7.37 7.58
CA ASN A 298 -6.78 6.17 8.12
C ASN A 298 -5.86 5.34 9.01
N PHE A 299 -4.54 5.36 8.80
CA PHE A 299 -3.61 4.49 9.53
C PHE A 299 -3.64 4.71 11.04
N LYS A 300 -3.71 5.96 11.49
CA LYS A 300 -3.64 6.29 12.92
C LYS A 300 -4.81 5.77 13.75
N PRO A 301 -6.08 5.97 13.35
CA PRO A 301 -7.20 5.34 14.03
C PRO A 301 -7.26 3.82 13.79
N PHE A 302 -6.95 3.35 12.57
CA PHE A 302 -7.07 1.95 12.21
C PHE A 302 -6.05 1.07 12.95
N PHE A 303 -4.77 1.45 12.95
CA PHE A 303 -3.68 0.72 13.58
C PHE A 303 -3.36 1.19 15.01
N ARG A 304 -4.30 1.83 15.70
CA ARG A 304 -4.09 2.47 17.02
C ARG A 304 -3.34 1.58 18.01
N GLU A 305 -3.82 0.36 18.22
CA GLU A 305 -3.22 -0.57 19.21
C GLU A 305 -1.83 -1.02 18.78
N THR A 306 -1.69 -1.40 17.51
CA THR A 306 -0.43 -1.85 16.92
C THR A 306 0.65 -0.77 17.04
N TYR A 307 0.30 0.48 16.72
CA TYR A 307 1.22 1.61 16.77
C TYR A 307 1.52 2.03 18.21
N LEU A 308 0.53 2.03 19.11
CA LEU A 308 0.78 2.30 20.54
C LEU A 308 1.77 1.32 21.15
N LYS A 309 1.64 0.03 20.83
CA LYS A 309 2.57 -1.00 21.28
C LYS A 309 3.96 -0.85 20.65
N ALA A 310 4.03 -0.60 19.34
CA ALA A 310 5.28 -0.52 18.60
C ALA A 310 6.09 0.75 18.91
N LEU A 311 5.42 1.90 19.01
CA LEU A 311 6.06 3.21 19.04
C LEU A 311 6.04 3.86 20.44
N GLY A 312 5.20 3.34 21.35
CA GLY A 312 4.95 3.96 22.63
C GLY A 312 4.07 5.22 22.52
N LYS A 313 3.60 5.71 23.67
CA LYS A 313 2.61 6.80 23.75
C LYS A 313 3.10 8.11 23.11
N LYS A 314 4.39 8.43 23.21
CA LYS A 314 4.93 9.69 22.68
C LYS A 314 4.90 9.68 21.15
N ARG A 315 5.60 8.75 20.51
CA ARG A 315 5.69 8.66 19.04
C ARG A 315 4.33 8.36 18.40
N TYR A 316 3.44 7.60 19.05
CA TYR A 316 2.06 7.43 18.55
C TYR A 316 1.27 8.75 18.47
N ARG A 317 1.44 9.65 19.45
CA ARG A 317 0.77 10.97 19.38
C ARG A 317 1.28 11.79 18.20
N GLU A 318 2.56 11.66 17.89
CA GLU A 318 3.26 12.41 16.85
C GLU A 318 3.15 11.76 15.45
N CYS A 319 2.75 10.49 15.35
CA CYS A 319 2.67 9.79 14.06
C CYS A 319 1.51 10.28 13.18
N VAL A 320 1.61 10.03 11.87
CA VAL A 320 0.70 10.50 10.81
C VAL A 320 0.47 12.02 10.98
N PRO A 321 1.53 12.84 10.85
CA PRO A 321 1.58 14.20 11.38
C PRO A 321 0.88 15.26 10.50
N ILE A 322 -0.32 14.96 9.98
CA ILE A 322 -1.00 15.80 8.96
C ILE A 322 -1.21 17.27 9.38
N SER A 323 -1.49 17.54 10.67
CA SER A 323 -1.63 18.93 11.17
C SER A 323 -0.30 19.68 11.20
N MET A 324 0.78 18.99 11.55
CA MET A 324 2.12 19.57 11.57
C MET A 324 2.56 19.90 10.14
N LEU A 325 2.41 18.97 9.21
CA LEU A 325 2.76 19.15 7.80
C LEU A 325 1.97 20.31 7.16
N ASP A 326 0.66 20.35 7.37
CA ASP A 326 -0.20 21.45 6.91
C ASP A 326 0.24 22.81 7.49
N SER A 327 0.54 22.88 8.79
CA SER A 327 0.98 24.14 9.44
C SER A 327 2.32 24.68 8.92
N LEU A 328 3.14 23.81 8.34
CA LEU A 328 4.44 24.16 7.76
C LEU A 328 4.37 24.52 6.27
N GLY A 329 3.20 24.35 5.64
CA GLY A 329 3.02 24.51 4.21
C GLY A 329 3.71 23.42 3.39
N VAL A 330 3.78 22.20 3.92
CA VAL A 330 4.25 21.03 3.17
C VAL A 330 3.17 20.60 2.18
N ASP A 331 3.54 20.37 0.92
CA ASP A 331 2.63 19.81 -0.07
C ASP A 331 2.27 18.37 0.32
N MET A 332 0.97 18.08 0.40
CA MET A 332 0.46 16.74 0.74
C MET A 332 -0.57 16.24 -0.25
N VAL A 333 -0.71 14.93 -0.32
CA VAL A 333 -1.88 14.22 -0.85
C VAL A 333 -2.28 13.08 0.06
N PHE A 334 -3.55 12.71 0.06
CA PHE A 334 -4.02 11.58 0.85
C PHE A 334 -4.34 10.35 0.01
N GLY A 335 -4.06 9.18 0.58
CA GLY A 335 -4.48 7.89 0.05
C GLY A 335 -5.04 6.98 1.15
N SER A 336 -5.63 5.86 0.76
CA SER A 336 -6.11 4.83 1.70
C SER A 336 -5.09 3.73 1.94
N ASP A 337 -4.22 3.46 0.96
CA ASP A 337 -3.38 2.27 0.91
C ASP A 337 -4.17 0.99 1.19
N MET A 338 -5.44 0.96 0.75
CA MET A 338 -6.32 -0.20 0.89
C MET A 338 -6.65 -0.61 2.35
N MET A 339 -6.25 0.15 3.38
CA MET A 339 -6.30 -0.30 4.78
C MET A 339 -7.07 0.64 5.74
N PRO A 340 -8.41 0.67 5.69
CA PRO A 340 -9.28 0.03 4.70
C PRO A 340 -9.38 0.88 3.43
N PHE A 341 -9.84 0.29 2.33
CA PHE A 341 -9.94 0.98 1.05
C PHE A 341 -10.82 2.22 1.11
N GLU A 342 -11.95 2.17 1.81
CA GLU A 342 -12.97 3.22 1.79
C GLU A 342 -12.36 4.56 2.23
N PRO A 343 -12.08 5.50 1.30
CA PRO A 343 -11.26 6.68 1.61
C PRO A 343 -12.01 7.64 2.55
N HIS A 344 -13.32 7.47 2.69
CA HIS A 344 -14.15 8.14 3.68
C HIS A 344 -13.66 7.94 5.12
N TYR A 345 -13.12 6.77 5.46
CA TYR A 345 -12.61 6.50 6.80
C TYR A 345 -11.41 7.42 7.12
N GLY A 346 -10.48 7.55 6.18
CA GLY A 346 -9.36 8.49 6.29
C GLY A 346 -9.81 9.95 6.19
N LEU A 347 -10.75 10.27 5.29
CA LEU A 347 -11.33 11.60 5.14
C LEU A 347 -11.98 12.10 6.44
N ASP A 348 -12.78 11.27 7.10
CA ASP A 348 -13.46 11.65 8.33
C ASP A 348 -12.48 11.82 9.49
N TYR A 349 -11.39 11.05 9.52
CA TYR A 349 -10.30 11.31 10.45
C TYR A 349 -9.60 12.64 10.14
N ALA A 350 -9.25 12.89 8.87
CA ALA A 350 -8.61 14.13 8.44
C ALA A 350 -9.45 15.38 8.74
N LYS A 351 -10.78 15.31 8.54
CA LYS A 351 -11.72 16.41 8.87
C LYS A 351 -11.65 16.82 10.34
N LYS A 352 -11.51 15.85 11.25
CA LYS A 352 -11.40 16.12 12.70
C LYS A 352 -10.11 16.86 13.07
N ILE A 353 -9.07 16.72 12.26
CA ILE A 353 -7.74 17.27 12.52
C ILE A 353 -7.51 18.60 11.78
N LEU A 354 -7.93 18.68 10.51
CA LEU A 354 -7.63 19.78 9.60
C LEU A 354 -8.85 20.66 9.28
N GLY A 355 -10.05 20.24 9.66
CA GLY A 355 -11.30 20.80 9.17
C GLY A 355 -11.71 20.26 7.80
N GLU A 356 -12.95 20.53 7.40
CA GLU A 356 -13.55 19.94 6.21
C GLU A 356 -12.89 20.38 4.91
N GLU A 357 -12.64 21.68 4.74
CA GLU A 357 -12.08 22.24 3.51
C GLU A 357 -10.70 21.65 3.19
N LYS A 358 -9.78 21.64 4.17
CA LYS A 358 -8.43 21.10 3.98
C LYS A 358 -8.41 19.60 3.77
N ALA A 359 -9.20 18.85 4.54
CA ALA A 359 -9.31 17.41 4.34
C ALA A 359 -9.80 17.07 2.92
N LYS A 360 -10.80 17.80 2.43
CA LYS A 360 -11.30 17.67 1.05
C LYS A 360 -10.29 18.11 0.01
N TYR A 361 -9.50 19.14 0.29
CA TYR A 361 -8.42 19.61 -0.58
C TYR A 361 -7.38 18.50 -0.80
N TYR A 362 -6.90 17.86 0.26
CA TYR A 362 -5.86 16.83 0.16
C TYR A 362 -6.36 15.48 -0.41
N TYR A 363 -7.64 15.17 -0.26
CA TYR A 363 -8.32 14.09 -1.00
C TYR A 363 -8.82 14.52 -2.39
N GLY A 364 -8.60 15.77 -2.78
CA GLY A 364 -8.99 16.32 -4.08
C GLY A 364 -7.95 16.10 -5.18
N GLY A 365 -6.93 15.27 -4.92
CA GLY A 365 -5.77 15.06 -5.78
C GLY A 365 -4.75 16.20 -5.68
N TRP A 366 -3.52 15.95 -6.13
CA TRP A 366 -2.50 17.00 -6.16
C TRP A 366 -2.85 18.02 -7.25
N ARG A 367 -2.81 19.31 -6.88
CA ARG A 367 -3.05 20.41 -7.82
C ARG A 367 -1.87 21.37 -7.82
N LYS A 368 -1.12 21.40 -8.93
CA LYS A 368 -0.10 22.45 -9.15
C LYS A 368 -0.79 23.69 -9.70
N GLU A 369 -0.65 24.83 -9.03
CA GLU A 369 -1.12 26.12 -9.56
C GLU A 369 -2.62 26.09 -10.00
N GLY A 370 -3.45 25.36 -9.26
CA GLY A 370 -4.87 25.22 -9.57
C GLY A 370 -5.23 24.23 -10.69
N ARG A 371 -4.27 23.48 -11.24
CA ARG A 371 -4.51 22.41 -12.22
C ARG A 371 -4.26 21.04 -11.60
N TYR A 372 -5.17 20.09 -11.84
CA TYR A 372 -4.89 18.67 -11.62
C TYR A 372 -3.71 18.27 -12.49
N VAL A 373 -2.66 17.71 -11.90
CA VAL A 373 -1.53 17.15 -12.65
C VAL A 373 -1.74 15.67 -12.85
#